data_AF-A0A2K0WHR4-F1
#
_entry.id   AF-A0A2K0WHR4-F1
#
_cell.length_a   1.000
_cell.length_b   1.000
_cell.length_c   1.000
_cell.angle_alpha   90.00
_cell.angle_beta   90.00
_cell.angle_gamma   90.00
#
_symmetry.space_group_name_H-M   'P 1'
#
loop_
_entity.id
_entity.type
_entity.pdbx_description
1 polymer ?
#
loop_
_entity_poly.entity_id
_entity_poly.type
_entity_poly.pdbx_seq_one_letter_code
_entity_poly.pdbx_strand_id
1 'polypeptide(L)'
;MSTASRARVAVLYQSLDPPVIDGIQKPKKPGGYMDSGADIAYNLSLSPNVDVICTHNDPKPSEQAGWSLPNTEDGILEAVKKGASHIWANTILFSSHPLQVSARLAEHQDHIKVVEQGPLIVERYDDKEFVNNLLRKLGGFTMPRAWALNESQDTQGTLEKLDLPFPIVAKPIHGRGSHGVRVCRSLKELIEHA
;
A
#
# COMPACT_ATOMS: atom_id res chain seq x y z
N MET A 1 39.68 -11.52 1.03
CA MET A 1 38.43 -10.93 1.54
C MET A 1 37.40 -11.03 0.42
N SER A 2 36.32 -11.78 0.62
CA SER A 2 35.23 -11.87 -0.37
C SER A 2 34.62 -10.48 -0.53
N THR A 3 34.72 -9.89 -1.70
CA THR A 3 33.95 -8.70 -2.05
C THR A 3 32.49 -9.12 -2.09
N ALA A 4 31.74 -8.91 -1.00
CA ALA A 4 30.30 -9.07 -1.05
C ALA A 4 29.78 -8.18 -2.20
N SER A 5 29.09 -8.77 -3.17
CA SER A 5 28.53 -8.03 -4.30
C SER A 5 27.61 -6.93 -3.75
N ARG A 6 27.77 -5.69 -4.23
CA ARG A 6 26.92 -4.56 -3.83
C ARG A 6 25.45 -4.89 -4.11
N ALA A 7 24.57 -4.50 -3.20
CA ALA A 7 23.14 -4.71 -3.40
C ALA A 7 22.65 -3.80 -4.52
N ARG A 8 22.09 -4.38 -5.57
CA ARG A 8 21.49 -3.63 -6.69
C ARG A 8 19.99 -3.48 -6.44
N VAL A 9 19.56 -2.29 -6.04
CA VAL A 9 18.21 -2.01 -5.54
C VAL A 9 17.42 -1.21 -6.56
N ALA A 10 16.24 -1.70 -6.94
CA ALA A 10 15.24 -0.92 -7.67
C ALA A 10 14.10 -0.52 -6.73
N VAL A 11 13.75 0.77 -6.70
CA VAL A 11 12.62 1.27 -5.94
C VAL A 11 11.40 1.36 -6.85
N LEU A 12 10.29 0.79 -6.41
CA LEU A 12 9.03 0.84 -7.15
C LEU A 12 8.17 2.03 -6.70
N TYR A 13 7.37 2.56 -7.62
CA TYR A 13 6.26 3.46 -7.31
C TYR A 13 4.94 2.82 -7.77
N GLN A 14 3.83 3.22 -7.15
CA GLN A 14 2.49 2.81 -7.50
C GLN A 14 2.03 3.37 -8.85
N SER A 15 2.15 2.57 -9.90
CA SER A 15 1.53 2.82 -11.20
C SER A 15 0.16 2.13 -11.30
N LEU A 16 0.06 0.91 -10.79
CA LEU A 16 -1.17 0.10 -10.78
C LEU A 16 -2.25 0.70 -9.89
N ASP A 17 -3.50 0.58 -10.34
CA ASP A 17 -4.66 0.84 -9.51
C ASP A 17 -4.89 -0.35 -8.57
N PRO A 18 -5.21 -0.11 -7.28
CA PRO A 18 -5.59 -1.19 -6.38
C PRO A 18 -6.85 -1.92 -6.91
N PRO A 19 -6.98 -3.24 -6.66
CA PRO A 19 -8.18 -3.97 -7.03
C PRO A 19 -9.39 -3.51 -6.22
N VAL A 20 -10.58 -3.88 -6.69
CA VAL A 20 -11.81 -3.80 -5.91
C VAL A 20 -11.83 -4.99 -4.94
N ILE A 21 -11.94 -4.72 -3.65
CA ILE A 21 -12.03 -5.73 -2.58
C ILE A 21 -13.34 -5.50 -1.84
N ASP A 22 -14.21 -6.51 -1.83
CA ASP A 22 -15.55 -6.44 -1.23
C ASP A 22 -16.36 -5.21 -1.69
N GLY A 23 -16.32 -4.94 -3.00
CA GLY A 23 -17.00 -3.80 -3.62
C GLY A 23 -16.31 -2.44 -3.43
N ILE A 24 -15.25 -2.36 -2.63
CA ILE A 24 -14.53 -1.10 -2.33
C ILE A 24 -13.21 -1.06 -3.09
N GLN A 25 -12.99 -0.01 -3.87
CA GLN A 25 -11.69 0.27 -4.48
C GLN A 25 -10.92 1.33 -3.66
N LYS A 26 -9.74 0.97 -3.18
CA LYS A 26 -8.86 1.94 -2.52
C LYS A 26 -8.31 2.94 -3.55
N PRO A 27 -8.41 4.25 -3.32
CA PRO A 27 -7.92 5.22 -4.28
C PRO A 27 -6.38 5.20 -4.33
N LYS A 28 -5.83 5.23 -5.55
CA LYS A 28 -4.39 5.37 -5.80
C LYS A 28 -3.86 6.69 -5.24
N LYS A 29 -2.62 6.69 -4.73
CA LYS A 29 -1.95 7.96 -4.35
C LYS A 29 -1.74 8.82 -5.60
N PRO A 30 -2.09 10.12 -5.59
CA PRO A 30 -1.65 11.04 -6.64
C PRO A 30 -0.12 11.00 -6.76
N GLY A 31 0.40 10.77 -7.97
CA GLY A 31 1.83 10.57 -8.22
C GLY A 31 2.39 9.22 -7.76
N GLY A 32 1.57 8.34 -7.18
CA GLY A 32 1.93 6.95 -6.98
C GLY A 32 3.12 6.70 -6.05
N TYR A 33 3.37 7.54 -5.04
CA TYR A 33 4.57 7.44 -4.19
C TYR A 33 5.91 7.72 -4.91
N MET A 34 5.88 8.26 -6.13
CA MET A 34 7.09 8.62 -6.88
C MET A 34 7.98 9.63 -6.15
N ASP A 35 7.37 10.57 -5.42
CA ASP A 35 8.02 11.51 -4.51
C ASP A 35 8.90 10.79 -3.48
N SER A 36 8.29 9.97 -2.64
CA SER A 36 8.99 9.17 -1.61
C SER A 36 9.92 8.12 -2.22
N GLY A 37 9.59 7.59 -3.40
CA GLY A 37 10.42 6.65 -4.13
C GLY A 37 11.73 7.29 -4.57
N ALA A 38 11.68 8.56 -4.99
CA ALA A 38 12.87 9.35 -5.31
C ALA A 38 13.73 9.61 -4.06
N ASP A 39 13.12 9.98 -2.93
CA ASP A 39 13.86 10.18 -1.68
C ASP A 39 14.56 8.90 -1.21
N ILE A 40 13.88 7.75 -1.24
CA ILE A 40 14.45 6.45 -0.88
C ILE A 40 15.61 6.12 -1.82
N ALA A 41 15.39 6.21 -3.13
CA ALA A 41 16.40 5.91 -4.15
C ALA A 41 17.63 6.83 -4.04
N TYR A 42 17.43 8.14 -3.85
CA TYR A 42 18.51 9.09 -3.65
C TYR A 42 19.33 8.75 -2.40
N ASN A 43 18.68 8.54 -1.25
CA ASN A 43 19.39 8.20 -0.02
C ASN A 43 20.16 6.88 -0.12
N LEU A 44 19.58 5.87 -0.78
CA LEU A 44 20.29 4.61 -1.06
C LEU A 44 21.51 4.82 -1.96
N SER A 45 21.45 5.74 -2.93
CA SER A 45 22.56 6.02 -3.85
C SER A 45 23.78 6.62 -3.15
N LEU A 46 23.59 7.24 -1.98
CA LEU A 46 24.67 7.77 -1.13
C LEU A 46 25.39 6.66 -0.34
N SER A 47 24.87 5.44 -0.34
CA SER A 47 25.46 4.31 0.38
C SER A 47 26.55 3.62 -0.44
N PRO A 48 27.76 3.39 0.12
CA PRO A 48 28.85 2.73 -0.60
C PRO A 48 28.59 1.25 -0.90
N ASN A 49 27.55 0.64 -0.34
CA ASN A 49 27.25 -0.80 -0.51
C ASN A 49 26.02 -1.07 -1.38
N VAL A 50 25.38 -0.01 -1.90
CA VAL A 50 24.17 -0.10 -2.71
C VAL A 50 24.40 0.56 -4.06
N ASP A 51 23.96 -0.10 -5.13
CA ASP A 51 23.83 0.48 -6.45
C ASP A 51 22.33 0.62 -6.75
N VAL A 52 21.87 1.83 -7.03
CA VAL A 52 20.45 2.10 -7.28
C VAL A 52 20.16 1.98 -8.77
N ILE A 53 19.09 1.27 -9.10
CA ILE A 53 18.60 1.12 -10.47
C ILE A 53 17.54 2.20 -10.73
N CYS A 54 17.88 3.08 -11.66
CA CYS A 54 17.06 4.22 -12.05
C CYS A 54 16.44 4.01 -13.45
N THR A 55 15.38 4.75 -13.76
CA THR A 55 14.82 4.81 -15.13
C THR A 55 15.66 5.70 -16.03
N HIS A 56 16.27 6.75 -15.46
CA HIS A 56 17.23 7.62 -16.15
C HIS A 56 18.67 7.36 -15.67
N ASN A 57 19.64 7.61 -16.55
CA ASN A 57 21.07 7.43 -16.23
C ASN A 57 21.64 8.50 -15.29
N ASP A 58 21.03 9.69 -15.27
CA ASP A 58 21.44 10.84 -14.44
C ASP A 58 20.22 11.53 -13.82
N PRO A 59 19.55 10.89 -12.85
CA PRO A 59 18.40 11.47 -12.20
C PRO A 59 18.83 12.62 -11.28
N LYS A 60 18.10 13.74 -11.30
CA LYS A 60 18.47 14.91 -10.51
C LYS A 60 17.86 14.82 -9.10
N PRO A 61 18.61 15.12 -8.03
CA PRO A 61 18.07 15.11 -6.66
C PRO A 61 16.90 16.09 -6.45
N SER A 62 16.79 17.13 -7.27
CA SER A 62 15.69 18.10 -7.23
C SER A 62 14.44 17.66 -8.00
N GLU A 63 14.46 16.50 -8.65
CA GLU A 63 13.38 16.00 -9.49
C GLU A 63 12.98 14.60 -9.02
N GLN A 64 11.68 14.33 -8.88
CA GLN A 64 11.19 12.99 -8.52
C GLN A 64 11.26 11.98 -9.68
N ALA A 65 11.23 12.47 -10.92
CA ALA A 65 11.27 11.63 -12.11
C ALA A 65 12.66 11.02 -12.31
N GLY A 66 12.72 9.80 -12.85
CA GLY A 66 13.99 9.12 -13.16
C GLY A 66 14.50 8.18 -12.07
N TRP A 67 14.04 8.33 -10.82
CA TRP A 67 14.59 7.59 -9.67
C TRP A 67 13.96 6.22 -9.41
N SER A 68 12.69 6.02 -9.77
CA SER A 68 11.92 4.81 -9.44
C SER A 68 11.22 4.22 -10.67
N LEU A 69 10.87 2.93 -10.60
CA LEU A 69 10.21 2.17 -11.66
C LEU A 69 8.74 1.90 -11.32
N PRO A 70 7.83 1.77 -12.31
CA PRO A 70 6.45 1.45 -12.03
C PRO A 70 6.31 0.02 -11.48
N ASN A 71 5.39 -0.20 -10.54
CA ASN A 71 5.07 -1.53 -10.00
C ASN A 71 4.25 -2.43 -10.96
N THR A 72 4.21 -2.13 -12.25
CA THR A 72 3.63 -3.01 -13.28
C THR A 72 4.53 -4.24 -13.48
N GLU A 73 3.98 -5.32 -14.04
CA GLU A 73 4.80 -6.51 -14.35
C GLU A 73 6.01 -6.16 -15.23
N ASP A 74 5.79 -5.39 -16.30
CA ASP A 74 6.86 -4.97 -17.21
C ASP A 74 7.87 -4.03 -16.54
N GLY A 75 7.43 -3.13 -15.65
CA GLY A 75 8.31 -2.24 -14.90
C GLY A 75 9.22 -2.99 -13.94
N ILE A 76 8.69 -4.01 -13.27
CA ILE A 76 9.47 -4.88 -12.40
C ILE A 76 10.45 -5.72 -13.24
N LEU A 77 9.99 -6.29 -14.37
CA LEU A 77 10.87 -7.03 -15.27
C LEU A 77 11.98 -6.15 -15.87
N GLU A 78 11.73 -4.86 -16.11
CA GLU A 78 12.78 -3.92 -16.50
C GLU A 78 13.84 -3.77 -15.41
N ALA A 79 13.44 -3.65 -14.14
CA ALA A 79 14.39 -3.65 -13.02
C ALA A 79 15.23 -4.93 -12.99
N VAL A 80 14.59 -6.09 -13.18
CA VAL A 80 15.28 -7.39 -13.24
C VAL A 80 16.28 -7.43 -14.39
N LYS A 81 15.88 -7.02 -15.60
CA LYS A 81 16.76 -6.94 -16.78
C LYS A 81 17.95 -5.99 -16.57
N LYS A 82 17.76 -4.90 -15.83
CA LYS A 82 18.82 -3.97 -15.42
C LYS A 82 19.74 -4.55 -14.34
N GLY A 83 19.44 -5.74 -13.82
CA GLY A 83 20.25 -6.48 -12.85
C GLY A 83 19.86 -6.22 -11.39
N ALA A 84 18.58 -5.93 -11.12
CA ALA A 84 18.10 -5.82 -9.75
C ALA A 84 18.29 -7.13 -8.99
N SER A 85 18.89 -7.02 -7.81
CA SER A 85 18.97 -8.09 -6.81
C SER A 85 17.95 -7.89 -5.70
N HIS A 86 17.49 -6.65 -5.52
CA HIS A 86 16.53 -6.25 -4.51
C HIS A 86 15.48 -5.33 -5.12
N ILE A 87 14.22 -5.56 -4.78
CA ILE A 87 13.09 -4.70 -5.14
C ILE A 87 12.54 -4.08 -3.86
N TRP A 88 12.59 -2.75 -3.75
CA TRP A 88 11.92 -2.02 -2.70
C TRP A 88 10.51 -1.65 -3.16
N ALA A 89 9.51 -2.33 -2.61
CA ALA A 89 8.13 -2.17 -3.05
C ALA A 89 7.44 -0.98 -2.38
N ASN A 90 7.87 0.26 -2.68
CA ASN A 90 7.24 1.49 -2.19
C ASN A 90 5.92 1.79 -2.93
N THR A 91 4.94 0.92 -2.73
CA THR A 91 3.64 0.94 -3.39
C THR A 91 2.60 0.28 -2.48
N ILE A 92 1.31 0.40 -2.84
CA ILE A 92 0.26 -0.41 -2.22
C ILE A 92 0.35 -1.82 -2.79
N LEU A 93 0.52 -2.81 -1.91
CA LEU A 93 0.56 -4.23 -2.28
C LEU A 93 -0.80 -4.89 -2.00
N PHE A 94 -1.13 -5.85 -2.85
CA PHE A 94 -2.39 -6.59 -2.85
C PHE A 94 -2.18 -8.01 -3.40
N SER A 95 -3.09 -8.94 -3.13
CA SER A 95 -2.94 -10.36 -3.44
C SER A 95 -2.78 -10.63 -4.95
N SER A 96 -3.39 -9.81 -5.81
CA SER A 96 -3.24 -9.87 -7.27
C SER A 96 -2.06 -9.05 -7.83
N HIS A 97 -1.18 -8.52 -6.97
CA HIS A 97 -0.04 -7.71 -7.40
C HIS A 97 0.97 -8.57 -8.20
N PRO A 98 1.66 -8.04 -9.24
CA PRO A 98 2.61 -8.83 -10.04
C PRO A 98 3.70 -9.54 -9.22
N LEU A 99 4.20 -8.91 -8.15
CA LEU A 99 5.15 -9.55 -7.20
C LEU A 99 4.63 -10.84 -6.55
N GLN A 100 3.31 -11.06 -6.55
CA GLN A 100 2.66 -12.23 -5.95
C GLN A 100 2.22 -13.26 -7.00
N VAL A 101 1.77 -12.82 -8.19
CA VAL A 101 1.06 -13.70 -9.15
C VAL A 101 1.74 -13.84 -10.50
N SER A 102 2.76 -13.03 -10.82
CA SER A 102 3.39 -13.07 -12.14
C SER A 102 4.24 -14.33 -12.34
N ALA A 103 3.85 -15.15 -13.32
CA ALA A 103 4.66 -16.29 -13.75
C ALA A 103 6.01 -15.85 -14.36
N ARG A 104 6.05 -14.71 -15.05
CA ARG A 104 7.27 -14.15 -15.65
C ARG A 104 8.27 -13.71 -14.58
N LEU A 105 7.80 -13.14 -13.48
CA LEU A 105 8.67 -12.79 -12.35
C LEU A 105 9.09 -14.02 -11.54
N ALA A 106 8.26 -15.06 -11.49
CA ALA A 106 8.58 -16.30 -10.78
C ALA A 106 9.85 -16.99 -11.34
N GLU A 107 10.15 -16.83 -12.63
CA GLU A 107 11.40 -17.29 -13.25
C GLU A 107 12.67 -16.69 -12.60
N HIS A 108 12.53 -15.58 -11.86
CA HIS A 108 13.63 -14.85 -11.24
C HIS A 108 13.59 -14.87 -9.70
N GLN A 109 12.64 -15.59 -9.09
CA GLN A 109 12.37 -15.54 -7.64
C GLN A 109 13.59 -15.87 -6.77
N ASP A 110 14.45 -16.80 -7.21
CA ASP A 110 15.62 -17.25 -6.44
C ASP A 110 16.75 -16.21 -6.41
N HIS A 111 16.67 -15.17 -7.25
CA HIS A 111 17.71 -14.16 -7.42
C HIS A 111 17.28 -12.77 -6.95
N ILE A 112 16.00 -12.58 -6.61
CA ILE A 112 15.43 -11.29 -6.24
C ILE A 112 14.93 -11.35 -4.80
N LYS A 113 15.35 -10.37 -4.01
CA LYS A 113 14.80 -10.15 -2.66
C LYS A 113 13.82 -8.99 -2.70
N VAL A 114 12.66 -9.16 -2.09
CA VAL A 114 11.71 -8.06 -1.91
C VAL A 114 11.93 -7.45 -0.52
N VAL A 115 12.12 -6.14 -0.48
CA VAL A 115 12.10 -5.32 0.73
C VAL A 115 10.68 -4.79 0.89
N GLU A 116 10.16 -4.82 2.13
CA GLU A 116 8.77 -4.56 2.58
C GLU A 116 7.97 -5.83 2.91
N GLN A 117 6.73 -5.64 3.37
CA GLN A 117 5.79 -6.69 3.73
C GLN A 117 5.24 -7.42 2.49
N GLY A 118 4.94 -8.71 2.62
CA GLY A 118 4.41 -9.51 1.50
C GLY A 118 3.00 -9.08 1.07
N PRO A 119 2.64 -9.15 -0.23
CA PRO A 119 1.38 -8.62 -0.73
C PRO A 119 0.12 -9.20 -0.06
N LEU A 120 0.12 -10.49 0.24
CA LEU A 120 -0.97 -11.16 0.97
C LEU A 120 -1.18 -10.60 2.38
N ILE A 121 -0.09 -10.22 3.04
CA ILE A 121 -0.11 -9.70 4.41
C ILE A 121 -0.59 -8.25 4.41
N VAL A 122 -0.11 -7.45 3.46
CA VAL A 122 -0.50 -6.04 3.32
C VAL A 122 -1.99 -5.92 3.04
N GLU A 123 -2.53 -6.69 2.10
CA GLU A 123 -3.98 -6.69 1.80
C GLU A 123 -4.80 -7.01 3.06
N ARG A 124 -4.41 -8.07 3.78
CA ARG A 124 -5.09 -8.50 4.99
C ARG A 124 -5.09 -7.43 6.09
N TYR A 125 -3.98 -6.71 6.26
CA TYR A 125 -3.89 -5.65 7.27
C TYR A 125 -4.42 -4.29 6.81
N ASP A 126 -4.80 -4.15 5.53
CA ASP A 126 -5.48 -2.96 5.04
C ASP A 126 -6.97 -2.94 5.42
N ASP A 127 -7.53 -4.11 5.76
CA ASP A 127 -8.85 -4.27 6.36
C ASP A 127 -8.84 -3.75 7.81
N LYS A 128 -9.49 -2.59 8.01
CA LYS A 128 -9.61 -1.94 9.33
C LYS A 128 -10.43 -2.76 10.32
N GLU A 129 -11.43 -3.51 9.88
CA GLU A 129 -12.21 -4.38 10.77
C GLU A 129 -11.32 -5.51 11.29
N PHE A 130 -10.63 -6.20 10.39
CA PHE A 130 -9.69 -7.25 10.75
C PHE A 130 -8.63 -6.75 11.76
N VAL A 131 -7.96 -5.64 11.46
CA VAL A 131 -6.93 -5.06 12.35
C VAL A 131 -7.52 -4.66 13.70
N ASN A 132 -8.68 -3.99 13.73
CA ASN A 132 -9.32 -3.60 14.98
C ASN A 132 -9.67 -4.81 15.84
N ASN A 133 -10.22 -5.87 15.23
CA ASN A 133 -10.57 -7.12 15.93
C ASN A 133 -9.33 -7.84 16.45
N LEU A 134 -8.25 -7.87 15.66
CA LEU A 134 -6.96 -8.42 16.09
C LEU A 134 -6.39 -7.67 17.30
N LEU A 135 -6.33 -6.33 17.24
CA LEU A 135 -5.81 -5.50 18.32
C LEU A 135 -6.64 -5.64 19.61
N ARG A 136 -7.98 -5.72 19.50
CA ARG A 136 -8.85 -6.00 20.66
C ARG A 136 -8.58 -7.37 21.27
N LYS A 137 -8.39 -8.39 20.43
CA LYS A 137 -8.11 -9.76 20.90
C LYS A 137 -6.76 -9.87 21.60
N LEU A 138 -5.74 -9.19 21.08
CA LEU A 138 -4.40 -9.16 21.70
C LEU A 138 -4.42 -8.42 23.04
N GLY A 139 -5.28 -7.40 23.18
CA GLY A 139 -5.32 -6.57 24.38
C GLY A 139 -4.11 -5.65 24.50
N GLY A 140 -4.03 -4.87 25.57
CA GLY A 140 -2.91 -3.95 25.84
C GLY A 140 -2.97 -2.60 25.10
N PHE A 141 -4.00 -2.37 24.27
CA PHE A 141 -4.22 -1.10 23.58
C PHE A 141 -5.56 -0.47 23.99
N THR A 142 -5.56 0.83 24.26
CA THR A 142 -6.79 1.61 24.38
C THR A 142 -7.38 1.81 22.99
N MET A 143 -8.50 1.15 22.69
CA MET A 143 -9.15 1.18 21.38
C MET A 143 -10.52 1.87 21.46
N PRO A 144 -10.89 2.72 20.48
CA PRO A 144 -12.23 3.31 20.44
C PRO A 144 -13.29 2.22 20.29
N ARG A 145 -14.54 2.46 20.70
CA ARG A 145 -15.66 1.61 20.27
C ARG A 145 -15.85 1.76 18.76
N ALA A 146 -16.12 0.66 18.07
CA ALA A 146 -16.29 0.63 16.63
C ALA A 146 -17.38 -0.35 16.26
N TRP A 147 -18.08 -0.05 15.17
CA TRP A 147 -19.12 -0.87 14.57
C TRP A 147 -18.79 -1.00 13.09
N ALA A 148 -18.95 -2.20 12.54
CA ALA A 148 -18.88 -2.44 11.11
C ALA A 148 -20.29 -2.44 10.53
N LEU A 149 -20.45 -1.82 9.38
CA LEU A 149 -21.70 -1.76 8.64
C LEU A 149 -21.43 -2.31 7.25
N ASN A 150 -22.09 -3.43 6.93
CA ASN A 150 -22.09 -3.98 5.59
C ASN A 150 -23.24 -3.39 4.80
N GLU A 151 -23.07 -3.28 3.49
CA GLU A 151 -24.16 -2.87 2.60
C GLU A 151 -25.34 -3.85 2.75
N SER A 152 -26.52 -3.31 3.00
CA SER A 152 -27.73 -4.10 3.20
C SER A 152 -28.93 -3.35 2.62
N GLN A 153 -30.03 -4.08 2.36
CA GLN A 153 -31.26 -3.46 1.85
C GLN A 153 -31.87 -2.45 2.84
N ASP A 154 -31.54 -2.53 4.13
CA ASP A 154 -32.05 -1.64 5.20
C ASP A 154 -30.89 -1.10 6.07
N THR A 155 -29.94 -0.41 5.42
CA THR A 155 -28.83 0.26 6.10
C THR A 155 -29.32 1.29 7.12
N GLN A 156 -30.36 2.05 6.78
CA GLN A 156 -30.94 3.06 7.67
C GLN A 156 -31.54 2.42 8.94
N GLY A 157 -32.41 1.43 8.80
CA GLY A 157 -33.02 0.76 9.95
C GLY A 157 -32.00 0.00 10.79
N THR A 158 -30.89 -0.44 10.19
CA THR A 158 -29.75 -0.98 10.94
C THR A 158 -29.07 0.09 11.78
N LEU A 159 -28.76 1.25 11.19
CA LEU A 159 -28.13 2.37 11.90
C LEU A 159 -28.99 2.92 13.04
N GLU A 160 -30.30 3.01 12.85
CA GLU A 160 -31.26 3.43 13.87
C GLU A 160 -31.24 2.52 15.10
N LYS A 161 -31.06 1.20 14.93
CA LYS A 161 -31.03 0.21 16.02
C LYS A 161 -29.72 0.18 16.80
N LEU A 162 -28.64 0.76 16.25
CA LEU A 162 -27.31 0.69 16.87
C LEU A 162 -27.12 1.66 18.05
N ASP A 163 -28.04 2.61 18.26
CA ASP A 163 -27.99 3.62 19.34
C ASP A 163 -26.59 4.23 19.52
N LEU A 164 -26.06 4.78 18.43
CA LEU A 164 -24.65 5.17 18.33
C LEU A 164 -24.34 6.43 19.16
N PRO A 165 -23.18 6.47 19.86
CA PRO A 165 -22.80 7.58 20.72
C PRO A 165 -22.16 8.73 19.90
N PHE A 166 -22.99 9.58 19.30
CA PHE A 166 -22.50 10.72 18.52
C PHE A 166 -21.71 11.73 19.39
N PRO A 167 -20.65 12.37 18.83
CA PRO A 167 -20.18 12.25 17.45
C PRO A 167 -19.39 10.95 17.20
N ILE A 168 -19.46 10.44 15.97
CA ILE A 168 -18.69 9.28 15.52
C ILE A 168 -17.87 9.62 14.26
N VAL A 169 -16.87 8.80 13.98
CA VAL A 169 -16.09 8.88 12.73
C VAL A 169 -16.50 7.73 11.82
N ALA A 170 -17.18 8.05 10.72
CA ALA A 170 -17.47 7.10 9.65
C ALA A 170 -16.27 7.05 8.69
N LYS A 171 -15.87 5.84 8.29
CA LYS A 171 -14.75 5.61 7.36
C LYS A 171 -14.94 4.28 6.62
N PRO A 172 -14.52 4.19 5.34
CA PRO A 172 -14.56 2.92 4.62
C PRO A 172 -13.57 1.91 5.23
N ILE A 173 -13.90 0.62 5.15
CA ILE A 173 -13.04 -0.48 5.61
C ILE A 173 -11.69 -0.42 4.89
N HIS A 174 -11.70 -0.36 3.57
CA HIS A 174 -10.52 -0.13 2.73
C HIS A 174 -10.47 1.33 2.28
N GLY A 175 -9.40 2.05 2.61
CA GLY A 175 -9.32 3.48 2.29
C GLY A 175 -7.93 4.05 2.47
N ARG A 176 -7.71 5.25 1.96
CA ARG A 176 -6.40 5.92 1.96
C ARG A 176 -6.55 7.37 2.38
N GLY A 177 -5.73 7.79 3.35
CA GLY A 177 -5.83 9.13 3.94
C GLY A 177 -7.22 9.36 4.56
N SER A 178 -7.75 10.57 4.39
CA SER A 178 -9.10 10.95 4.83
C SER A 178 -10.19 10.71 3.78
N HIS A 179 -9.89 9.99 2.68
CA HIS A 179 -10.90 9.73 1.65
C HIS A 179 -12.03 8.85 2.20
N GLY A 180 -13.28 9.29 2.01
CA GLY A 180 -14.46 8.63 2.58
C GLY A 180 -14.59 8.75 4.10
N VAL A 181 -13.76 9.56 4.76
CA VAL A 181 -13.79 9.75 6.22
C VAL A 181 -14.58 11.00 6.57
N ARG A 182 -15.56 10.88 7.47
CA ARG A 182 -16.37 12.00 7.96
C ARG A 182 -16.62 11.88 9.46
N VAL A 183 -16.55 13.02 10.16
CA VAL A 183 -17.11 13.13 11.51
C VAL A 183 -18.60 13.40 11.37
N CYS A 184 -19.43 12.45 11.81
CA CYS A 184 -20.88 12.57 11.84
C CYS A 184 -21.30 12.94 13.25
N ARG A 185 -21.99 14.08 13.41
CA ARG A 185 -22.47 14.58 14.71
C ARG A 185 -23.90 14.14 15.04
N SER A 186 -24.58 13.51 14.10
CA SER A 186 -25.94 13.00 14.26
C SER A 186 -26.17 11.76 13.40
N LEU A 187 -27.24 11.01 13.70
CA LEU A 187 -27.68 9.89 12.89
C LEU A 187 -28.00 10.30 11.44
N LYS A 188 -28.60 11.48 11.26
CA LYS A 188 -28.87 12.04 9.94
C LYS A 188 -27.58 12.23 9.13
N GLU A 189 -26.56 12.85 9.72
CA GLU A 189 -25.26 13.03 9.05
C GLU A 189 -24.56 11.71 8.73
N LEU A 190 -24.82 10.66 9.51
CA LEU A 190 -24.30 9.32 9.24
C LEU A 190 -25.02 8.67 8.06
N ILE A 191 -26.35 8.69 8.05
CA ILE A 191 -27.17 8.16 6.94
C ILE A 191 -26.84 8.87 5.62
N GLU A 192 -26.63 10.18 5.64
CA GLU A 192 -26.24 10.95 4.45
C GLU A 192 -24.83 10.60 3.92
N HIS A 193 -23.98 9.99 4.75
CA HIS A 193 -22.60 9.62 4.39
C HIS A 193 -22.43 8.14 4.05
N ALA A 194 -23.32 7.29 4.57
CA ALA A 194 -23.26 5.84 4.48
C ALA A 194 -23.68 5.29 3.12
#